data_AF-A0AA37SRJ4-F1
#
_entry.id   AF-A0AA37SRJ4-F1
#
_cell.length_a   1.000
_cell.length_b   1.000
_cell.length_c   1.000
_cell.angle_alpha   90.00
_cell.angle_beta   90.00
_cell.angle_gamma   90.00
#
_symmetry.space_group_name_H-M   'P 1'
#
loop_
_entity.id
_entity.type
_entity.pdbx_description
1 polymer ?
#
loop_
_entity_poly.entity_id
_entity_poly.type
_entity_poly.pdbx_seq_one_letter_code
_entity_poly.pdbx_strand_id
1 'polypeptide(L)'
;MPRWSILIAAFIMGISVDMFYDSPGLNASAAVFTAYLRKPVLQFLEPQGGYNINEIPSLHHFDISWIIIYTSILTFAHLLWYFSMQAFSFVFFFDIVLNTIFSFIISIIFMMIYQFIIRPKY
;
A
#
# COMPACT_ATOMS: atom_id res chain seq x y z
N MET A 1 7.41 -15.61 5.12
CA MET A 1 6.96 -16.04 3.78
C MET A 1 8.05 -15.72 2.76
N PRO A 2 8.30 -16.59 1.75
CA PRO A 2 9.23 -16.29 0.69
C PRO A 2 8.72 -15.12 -0.18
N ARG A 3 9.62 -14.31 -0.76
CA ARG A 3 9.24 -13.08 -1.48
C ARG A 3 8.30 -13.35 -2.67
N TRP A 4 8.59 -14.39 -3.44
CA TRP A 4 7.82 -14.75 -4.63
C TRP A 4 6.35 -15.09 -4.31
N SER A 5 6.06 -15.73 -3.17
CA SER A 5 4.69 -16.10 -2.82
C SER A 5 3.83 -14.88 -2.51
N ILE A 6 4.42 -13.83 -1.92
CA ILE A 6 3.72 -12.56 -1.64
C ILE A 6 3.40 -11.84 -2.96
N LEU A 7 4.33 -11.86 -3.93
CA LEU A 7 4.10 -11.25 -5.24
C LEU A 7 2.99 -11.97 -6.01
N ILE A 8 2.98 -13.31 -6.00
CA ILE A 8 1.90 -14.10 -6.62
C ILE A 8 0.56 -13.82 -5.94
N ALA A 9 0.52 -13.78 -4.61
CA ALA A 9 -0.70 -13.47 -3.88
C ALA A 9 -1.22 -12.06 -4.22
N ALA A 10 -0.33 -11.07 -4.30
CA ALA A 10 -0.68 -9.70 -4.68
C ALA A 10 -1.20 -9.63 -6.13
N PHE A 11 -0.57 -10.37 -7.05
CA PHE A 11 -1.03 -10.47 -8.43
C PHE A 11 -2.44 -11.08 -8.52
N ILE A 12 -2.68 -12.21 -7.84
CA ILE A 12 -4.00 -12.87 -7.83
C ILE A 12 -5.06 -11.95 -7.22
N MET A 13 -4.73 -11.24 -6.15
CA MET A 13 -5.64 -10.28 -5.53
C MET A 13 -5.99 -9.13 -6.49
N GLY A 14 -4.98 -8.51 -7.11
CA GLY A 14 -5.19 -7.39 -8.01
C GLY A 14 -5.90 -7.78 -9.30
N ILE A 15 -5.54 -8.92 -9.91
CA ILE A 15 -6.21 -9.39 -11.13
C ILE A 15 -7.67 -9.76 -10.85
N SER A 16 -8.00 -10.24 -9.65
CA SER A 16 -9.38 -10.49 -9.25
C SER A 16 -10.19 -9.20 -9.24
N VAL A 17 -9.61 -8.08 -8.80
CA VAL A 17 -10.26 -6.75 -8.87
C VAL A 17 -10.40 -6.28 -10.31
N ASP A 18 -9.35 -6.44 -11.12
CA ASP A 18 -9.36 -6.09 -12.55
C ASP A 18 -10.34 -6.90 -13.40
N MET A 19 -10.90 -8.00 -12.89
CA MET A 19 -11.98 -8.74 -13.57
C MET A 19 -13.35 -8.08 -13.38
N PHE A 20 -13.53 -7.30 -12.32
CA PHE A 20 -14.79 -6.61 -12.00
C PHE A 20 -14.79 -5.14 -12.43
N TYR A 21 -13.62 -4.53 -12.49
CA TYR A 21 -13.41 -3.19 -13.02
C TYR A 21 -12.82 -3.34 -14.42
N ASP A 22 -13.36 -2.64 -15.43
CA ASP A 22 -12.86 -2.65 -16.82
C ASP A 22 -11.46 -2.00 -16.95
N SER A 23 -10.49 -2.46 -16.15
CA SER A 23 -9.16 -1.91 -15.94
C SER A 23 -8.11 -3.04 -15.98
N PRO A 24 -7.96 -3.77 -17.10
CA PRO A 24 -7.18 -4.99 -17.14
C PRO A 24 -5.72 -4.74 -16.73
N GLY A 25 -5.32 -5.34 -15.61
CA GLY A 25 -3.93 -5.33 -15.11
C GLY A 25 -3.51 -4.09 -14.33
N LEU A 26 -4.36 -3.07 -14.17
CA LEU A 26 -4.01 -1.86 -13.43
C LEU A 26 -3.85 -2.15 -11.94
N ASN A 27 -4.84 -2.79 -11.30
CA ASN A 27 -4.77 -3.14 -9.88
C ASN A 27 -3.76 -4.26 -9.66
N ALA A 28 -3.64 -5.23 -10.58
CA ALA A 28 -2.62 -6.27 -10.52
C ALA A 28 -1.20 -5.68 -10.46
N SER A 29 -0.88 -4.73 -11.34
CA SER A 29 0.45 -4.10 -11.37
C SER A 29 0.72 -3.29 -10.10
N ALA A 30 -0.25 -2.51 -9.62
CA ALA A 30 -0.11 -1.69 -8.43
C ALA A 30 0.03 -2.55 -7.16
N ALA A 31 -0.72 -3.65 -7.05
CA ALA A 31 -0.63 -4.57 -5.92
C ALA A 31 0.74 -5.26 -5.86
N VAL A 32 1.25 -5.74 -7.01
CA VAL A 32 2.58 -6.37 -7.10
C VAL A 32 3.69 -5.36 -6.76
N PHE A 33 3.59 -4.13 -7.25
CA PHE A 33 4.52 -3.05 -6.94
C PHE A 33 4.57 -2.76 -5.43
N THR A 34 3.42 -2.62 -4.77
CA THR A 34 3.36 -2.39 -3.32
C THR A 34 3.88 -3.59 -2.53
N ALA A 35 3.57 -4.81 -2.95
CA ALA A 35 4.10 -6.03 -2.33
C ALA A 35 5.63 -6.14 -2.43
N TYR A 36 6.20 -5.69 -3.55
CA TYR A 36 7.65 -5.60 -3.74
C TYR A 36 8.27 -4.52 -2.82
N LEU A 37 7.66 -3.34 -2.73
CA LEU A 37 8.14 -2.24 -1.89
C LEU A 37 8.02 -2.49 -0.39
N ARG A 38 7.19 -3.44 0.04
CA ARG A 38 7.00 -3.75 1.46
C ARG A 38 8.31 -3.92 2.23
N LYS A 39 9.23 -4.77 1.74
CA LYS A 39 10.50 -5.05 2.45
C LYS A 39 11.44 -3.85 2.54
N PRO A 40 11.77 -3.12 1.45
CA PRO A 40 12.63 -1.95 1.57
C PRO A 40 12.02 -0.84 2.44
N VAL A 41 10.69 -0.66 2.41
CA VAL A 41 10.01 0.32 3.29
C VAL A 41 10.10 -0.12 4.76
N LEU A 42 9.92 -1.40 5.06
CA LEU A 42 10.12 -1.92 6.42
C LEU A 42 11.55 -1.72 6.92
N GLN A 43 12.55 -2.01 6.07
CA GLN A 43 13.97 -1.81 6.43
C GLN A 43 14.32 -0.34 6.65
N PHE A 44 13.71 0.56 5.88
CA PHE A 44 13.89 2.00 6.05
C PHE A 44 13.27 2.53 7.36
N LEU A 45 12.15 1.94 7.79
CA LEU A 45 11.44 2.31 9.02
C LEU A 45 11.86 1.50 10.25
N GLU A 46 12.82 0.58 10.11
CA GLU A 46 13.27 -0.27 11.19
C GLU A 46 13.99 0.58 12.25
N PRO A 47 13.48 0.66 13.49
CA PRO A 47 14.21 1.34 14.55
C PRO A 47 15.48 0.53 14.88
N GLN A 48 16.56 1.21 15.27
CA GLN A 48 17.88 0.61 15.56
C GLN A 48 17.89 -0.49 16.65
N GLY A 49 16.74 -0.86 17.22
CA GLY A 49 16.55 -1.86 18.28
C GLY A 49 16.16 -3.28 17.84
N GLY A 50 16.10 -3.57 16.54
CA GLY A 50 15.94 -4.94 16.02
C GLY A 50 14.50 -5.44 16.02
N TYR A 51 13.80 -5.23 14.91
CA TYR A 51 12.51 -5.89 14.65
C TYR A 51 12.71 -7.01 13.63
N ASN A 52 12.06 -8.16 13.82
CA ASN A 52 12.11 -9.22 12.81
C ASN A 52 11.40 -8.75 11.53
N ILE A 53 12.16 -8.53 10.45
CA ILE A 53 11.72 -8.10 9.10
C ILE A 53 10.58 -8.98 8.50
N ASN A 54 10.28 -10.12 9.13
CA ASN A 54 9.27 -11.07 8.69
C ASN A 54 7.95 -11.03 9.51
N GLU A 55 7.87 -10.23 10.56
CA GLU A 55 6.63 -10.09 11.36
C GLU A 55 5.58 -9.25 10.63
N ILE A 56 4.32 -9.55 10.92
CA ILE A 56 3.19 -8.78 10.42
C ILE A 56 3.17 -7.48 11.22
N PRO A 57 3.29 -6.30 10.58
CA PRO A 57 3.18 -5.03 11.29
C PRO A 57 1.78 -4.95 11.89
N SER A 58 1.69 -5.13 13.20
CA SER A 58 0.45 -5.10 13.98
C SER A 58 0.60 -4.17 15.17
N LEU A 59 -0.49 -3.48 15.54
CA LEU A 59 -0.58 -2.57 16.71
C LEU A 59 -0.32 -3.25 18.06
N HIS A 60 0.00 -4.54 18.07
CA HIS A 60 0.39 -5.29 19.26
C HIS A 60 1.89 -5.18 19.55
N HIS A 61 2.69 -4.80 18.55
CA HIS A 61 4.14 -4.63 18.64
C HIS A 61 4.59 -3.21 18.26
N PHE A 62 3.88 -2.53 17.35
CA PHE A 62 4.27 -1.19 16.87
C PHE A 62 3.34 -0.07 17.37
N ASP A 63 3.93 1.10 17.66
CA ASP A 63 3.18 2.32 17.98
C ASP A 63 2.24 2.71 16.82
N ILE A 64 1.08 3.29 17.16
CA ILE A 64 0.11 3.80 16.17
C ILE A 64 0.79 4.74 15.17
N SER A 65 1.68 5.61 15.65
CA SER A 65 2.46 6.53 14.81
C SER A 65 3.31 5.79 13.78
N TRP A 66 3.94 4.68 14.15
CA TRP A 66 4.77 3.89 13.23
C TRP A 66 3.91 3.24 12.14
N ILE A 67 2.74 2.70 12.51
CA ILE A 67 1.82 2.10 11.53
C ILE A 67 1.29 3.13 10.57
N ILE A 68 0.92 4.32 11.04
CA ILE A 68 0.47 5.43 10.19
C ILE A 68 1.54 5.79 9.17
N ILE A 69 2.80 5.93 9.59
CA ILE A 69 3.91 6.26 8.68
C ILE A 69 4.12 5.14 7.66
N TYR A 70 4.16 3.88 8.12
CA TYR A 70 4.32 2.71 7.25
C TYR A 70 3.21 2.60 6.20
N THR A 71 1.94 2.68 6.61
CA THR A 71 0.80 2.61 5.69
C THR A 71 0.75 3.82 4.78
N SER A 72 1.14 5.00 5.25
CA SER A 72 1.22 6.22 4.43
C SER A 72 2.19 6.06 3.27
N ILE A 73 3.42 5.60 3.54
CA ILE A 73 4.45 5.44 2.50
C ILE A 73 3.99 4.44 1.44
N LEU A 74 3.47 3.27 1.85
CA LEU A 74 3.02 2.25 0.92
C LEU A 74 1.79 2.66 0.11
N THR A 75 0.82 3.33 0.75
CA THR A 75 -0.41 3.78 0.08
C THR A 75 -0.11 4.87 -0.94
N PHE A 76 0.76 5.82 -0.58
CA PHE A 76 1.19 6.86 -1.50
C PHE A 76 1.90 6.26 -2.72
N ALA A 77 2.84 5.34 -2.51
CA ALA A 77 3.54 4.66 -3.59
C ALA A 77 2.57 3.85 -4.48
N HIS A 78 1.59 3.16 -3.88
CA HIS A 78 0.57 2.40 -4.60
C HIS A 78 -0.27 3.29 -5.52
N LEU A 79 -0.82 4.39 -4.98
CA LEU A 79 -1.69 5.30 -5.73
C LEU A 79 -0.91 6.03 -6.83
N LEU A 80 0.31 6.47 -6.55
CA LEU A 80 1.17 7.10 -7.54
C LEU A 80 1.43 6.15 -8.72
N TRP A 81 1.75 4.89 -8.44
CA TRP A 81 1.93 3.87 -9.48
C TRP A 81 0.63 3.62 -10.26
N TYR A 82 -0.49 3.47 -9.56
CA TYR A 82 -1.80 3.22 -10.15
C TYR A 82 -2.18 4.33 -11.15
N PHE A 83 -2.16 5.59 -10.74
CA PHE A 83 -2.51 6.71 -11.62
C PHE A 83 -1.49 6.92 -12.74
N SER A 84 -0.21 6.63 -12.50
CA SER A 84 0.81 6.65 -13.56
C SER A 84 0.53 5.61 -14.64
N MET A 85 0.14 4.40 -14.25
CA MET A 85 -0.24 3.34 -15.19
C MET A 85 -1.58 3.62 -15.88
N GLN A 86 -2.53 4.25 -15.19
CA GLN A 86 -3.81 4.62 -15.76
C GLN A 86 -3.67 5.69 -16.87
N ALA A 87 -2.86 6.72 -16.64
CA ALA A 87 -2.67 7.80 -17.61
C ALA A 87 -1.68 7.41 -18.73
N PHE A 88 -0.70 6.55 -18.43
CA PHE A 88 0.36 6.06 -19.33
C PHE A 88 1.03 7.15 -20.19
N SER A 89 1.05 8.39 -19.69
CA SER A 89 1.59 9.56 -20.39
C SER A 89 1.98 10.65 -19.41
N PHE A 90 3.15 11.27 -19.63
CA PHE A 90 3.67 12.36 -18.81
C PHE A 90 2.94 13.69 -19.03
N VAL A 91 2.12 13.80 -20.08
CA VAL A 91 1.30 15.00 -20.31
C VAL A 91 0.31 15.22 -19.15
N PHE A 92 -0.18 14.14 -18.56
CA PHE A 92 -1.13 14.15 -17.46
C PHE A 92 -0.45 14.21 -16.09
N PHE A 93 0.79 14.71 -16.00
CA PHE A 93 1.55 14.73 -14.74
C PHE A 93 0.78 15.42 -13.60
N PHE A 94 0.17 16.58 -13.88
CA PHE A 94 -0.62 17.30 -12.88
C PHE A 94 -1.85 16.49 -12.44
N ASP A 95 -2.55 15.84 -13.36
CA ASP A 95 -3.71 15.01 -13.05
C ASP A 95 -3.31 13.80 -12.21
N ILE A 96 -2.20 13.15 -12.53
CA ILE A 96 -1.65 12.02 -11.74
C ILE A 96 -1.37 12.47 -10.31
N VAL A 97 -0.69 13.60 -10.13
CA VAL A 97 -0.33 14.11 -8.79
C VAL A 97 -1.57 14.51 -8.00
N LEU A 98 -2.51 15.25 -8.60
CA LEU A 98 -3.73 15.67 -7.92
C LEU A 98 -4.60 14.47 -7.52
N ASN A 99 -4.84 13.53 -8.44
CA ASN A 99 -5.61 12.32 -8.15
C ASN A 99 -4.94 11.47 -7.07
N THR A 100 -3.61 11.37 -7.09
CA THR A 100 -2.83 10.69 -6.05
C THR A 100 -3.06 11.34 -4.69
N ILE A 101 -2.92 12.67 -4.58
CA ILE A 101 -3.06 13.39 -3.30
C ILE A 101 -4.47 13.26 -2.74
N PHE A 102 -5.51 13.51 -3.55
CA PHE A 102 -6.90 13.43 -3.07
C PHE A 102 -7.28 11.99 -2.68
N SER A 103 -6.92 11.01 -3.50
CA SER A 103 -7.20 9.60 -3.20
C SER A 103 -6.42 9.12 -1.99
N PHE A 104 -5.19 9.63 -1.78
CA PHE A 104 -4.35 9.29 -0.64
C PHE A 104 -4.97 9.77 0.67
N ILE A 105 -5.40 11.03 0.75
CA ILE A 105 -6.02 11.59 1.95
C ILE A 105 -7.25 10.78 2.34
N ILE A 106 -8.12 10.51 1.37
CA ILE A 106 -9.34 9.72 1.59
C ILE A 106 -8.98 8.31 2.06
N SER A 107 -8.07 7.63 1.36
CA SER A 107 -7.65 6.26 1.68
C SER A 107 -7.08 6.15 3.09
N ILE A 108 -6.24 7.09 3.51
CA ILE A 108 -5.66 7.10 4.86
C ILE A 108 -6.74 7.30 5.93
N ILE A 109 -7.70 8.19 5.70
CA ILE A 109 -8.83 8.38 6.62
C ILE A 109 -9.61 7.07 6.79
N PHE A 110 -9.93 6.38 5.69
CA PHE A 110 -10.62 5.09 5.74
C PHE A 110 -9.81 4.01 6.45
N MET A 111 -8.50 3.91 6.17
CA MET A 111 -7.62 2.96 6.84
C MET A 111 -7.54 3.22 8.35
N MET A 112 -7.50 4.50 8.76
CA MET A 112 -7.52 4.86 10.17
C MET A 112 -8.81 4.45 10.85
N ILE A 113 -9.96 4.77 10.24
CA ILE A 113 -11.28 4.36 10.76
C ILE A 113 -11.36 2.84 10.88
N TYR A 114 -10.93 2.11 9.85
CA TYR A 114 -10.88 0.64 9.86
C TYR A 114 -10.03 0.10 11.01
N GLN A 115 -8.84 0.68 11.22
CA GLN A 115 -7.98 0.31 12.34
C GLN A 115 -8.62 0.58 13.72
N PHE A 116 -9.33 1.69 13.88
CA PHE A 116 -10.04 2.02 15.11
C PHE A 116 -11.24 1.08 15.38
N ILE A 117 -12.01 0.71 14.35
CA ILE A 117 -13.18 -0.16 14.50
C ILE A 117 -12.79 -1.59 14.89
N ILE A 118 -11.79 -2.15 14.23
CA ILE A 118 -11.39 -3.55 14.46
C ILE A 118 -10.64 -3.74 15.78
N ARG A 119 -10.07 -2.66 16.32
CA ARG A 119 -9.42 -2.69 17.63
C ARG A 119 -10.02 -1.64 18.57
N PRO A 120 -11.21 -1.90 19.14
CA PRO A 120 -11.67 -1.10 20.27
C PRO A 120 -10.63 -1.22 21.39
N LYS A 121 -10.21 -0.09 21.97
CA LYS A 121 -9.38 -0.05 23.19
C LYS A 121 -10.20 -0.60 24.36
N TYR A 122 -10.28 -1.92 24.49
CA TYR A 122 -10.70 -2.63 25.71
C TYR A 122 -9.87 -3.89 25.85
#